data_AF-A0ABD4VDZ2-F1
#
_entry.id   AF-A0ABD4VDZ2-F1
#
_cell.length_a   1.000
_cell.length_b   1.000
_cell.length_c   1.000
_cell.angle_alpha   90.00
_cell.angle_beta   90.00
_cell.angle_gamma   90.00
#
_symmetry.space_group_name_H-M   'P 1'
#
loop_
_entity.id
_entity.type
_entity.pdbx_description
1 polymer ?
#
loop_
_entity_poly.entity_id
_entity_poly.type
_entity_poly.pdbx_seq_one_letter_code
_entity_poly.pdbx_strand_id
1 'polypeptide(L)'
;MTTETRHPKAETGRRVTYEFFNVRKPHPGVITGTKTTGNGDLIALVRLDGQRSSMHVPVDLDGLTYLDEIGPVPELPMGRFQPNLQHPGIDWEYDGVIVVRFEEGDLAAITGDRDKAEAAVATFLREQDGIEDESGISEELAELKPQWAVFEWEPEGAECAWLMNYASEGDDQAIQVHYLPSAA
;
A
#
# COMPACT_ATOMS: atom_id res chain seq x y z
N MET A 1 31.84 -10.11 -22.63
CA MET A 1 30.43 -10.49 -22.86
C MET A 1 30.13 -11.64 -21.91
N THR A 2 29.51 -11.34 -20.78
CA THR A 2 29.14 -12.34 -19.78
C THR A 2 27.79 -12.90 -20.19
N THR A 3 27.74 -14.20 -20.45
CA THR A 3 26.53 -14.93 -20.81
C THR A 3 25.60 -14.91 -19.59
N GLU A 4 24.53 -14.10 -19.63
CA GLU A 4 23.47 -14.17 -18.63
C GLU A 4 22.85 -15.56 -18.69
N THR A 5 23.02 -16.33 -17.61
CA THR A 5 22.34 -17.62 -17.44
C THR A 5 20.86 -17.35 -17.23
N ARG A 6 20.09 -17.23 -18.32
CA ARG A 6 18.64 -17.09 -18.27
C ARG A 6 18.04 -18.41 -17.79
N HIS A 7 17.34 -18.38 -16.65
CA HIS A 7 16.44 -19.47 -16.31
C HIS A 7 15.29 -19.44 -17.33
N PRO A 8 15.03 -20.52 -18.09
CA PRO A 8 14.19 -20.47 -19.29
C PRO A 8 12.71 -20.13 -19.04
N LYS A 9 12.27 -20.12 -17.76
CA LYS A 9 10.91 -19.73 -17.35
C LYS A 9 10.84 -18.36 -16.66
N ALA A 10 11.96 -17.78 -16.24
CA ALA A 10 11.98 -16.50 -15.55
C ALA A 10 12.05 -15.37 -16.59
N GLU A 11 10.90 -15.01 -17.13
CA GLU A 11 10.76 -13.95 -18.15
C GLU A 11 9.66 -12.96 -17.79
N THR A 12 9.83 -11.70 -18.17
CA THR A 12 8.83 -10.66 -17.96
C THR A 12 7.48 -11.03 -18.59
N GLY A 13 6.40 -10.81 -17.86
CA GLY A 13 5.03 -11.15 -18.27
C GLY A 13 4.59 -12.57 -17.92
N ARG A 14 5.52 -13.43 -17.47
CA ARG A 14 5.19 -14.78 -17.00
C ARG A 14 4.33 -14.72 -15.74
N ARG A 15 3.20 -15.41 -15.75
CA ARG A 15 2.34 -15.58 -14.57
C ARG A 15 2.95 -16.60 -13.61
N VAL A 16 2.84 -16.31 -12.32
CA VAL A 16 3.39 -17.14 -11.24
C VAL A 16 2.40 -17.24 -10.09
N THR A 17 2.59 -18.23 -9.23
CA THR A 17 2.05 -18.23 -7.87
C THR A 17 3.19 -18.28 -6.87
N TYR A 18 3.08 -17.49 -5.81
CA TYR A 18 4.05 -17.44 -4.72
C TYR A 18 3.43 -17.91 -3.41
N GLU A 19 4.08 -18.86 -2.75
CA GLU A 19 3.71 -19.35 -1.43
C GLU A 19 4.71 -18.82 -0.39
N PHE A 20 4.21 -18.05 0.57
CA PHE A 20 5.04 -17.62 1.70
C PHE A 20 5.31 -18.82 2.61
N PHE A 21 6.52 -18.90 3.16
CA PHE A 21 6.93 -20.02 4.03
C PHE A 21 5.98 -20.24 5.22
N ASN A 22 5.42 -19.16 5.76
CA ASN A 22 4.50 -19.16 6.90
C ASN A 22 3.02 -19.21 6.52
N VAL A 23 2.66 -18.93 5.26
CA VAL A 23 1.29 -18.92 4.77
C VAL A 23 1.22 -19.84 3.57
N ARG A 24 0.82 -21.10 3.79
CA ARG A 24 0.64 -22.13 2.75
C ARG A 24 -0.59 -21.87 1.86
N LYS A 25 -0.71 -20.65 1.36
CA LYS A 25 -1.71 -20.24 0.38
C LYS A 25 -0.96 -19.63 -0.81
N PRO A 26 -1.21 -20.09 -2.05
CA PRO A 26 -0.62 -19.51 -3.23
C PRO A 26 -1.21 -18.12 -3.50
N HIS A 27 -0.33 -17.16 -3.75
CA HIS A 27 -0.67 -15.79 -4.13
C HIS A 27 -0.32 -15.59 -5.60
N PRO A 28 -1.29 -15.26 -6.46
CA PRO A 28 -1.03 -15.06 -7.88
C PRO A 28 -0.21 -13.78 -8.11
N GLY A 29 0.58 -13.76 -9.17
CA GLY A 29 1.39 -12.61 -9.56
C GLY A 29 2.00 -12.73 -10.95
N VAL A 30 2.87 -11.79 -11.29
CA VAL A 30 3.56 -11.70 -12.57
C VAL A 30 5.03 -11.34 -12.37
N ILE A 31 5.90 -11.90 -13.22
CA ILE A 31 7.29 -11.45 -13.30
C ILE A 31 7.34 -10.12 -14.06
N THR A 32 7.79 -9.07 -13.40
CA THR A 32 7.95 -7.72 -13.98
C THR A 32 9.34 -7.53 -14.58
N GLY A 33 10.32 -8.29 -14.12
CA GLY A 33 11.68 -8.29 -14.63
C GLY A 33 12.57 -9.34 -13.96
N THR A 34 13.84 -9.36 -14.34
CA THR A 34 14.86 -10.21 -13.72
C THR A 34 16.13 -9.40 -13.49
N LYS A 35 16.88 -9.73 -12.44
CA LYS A 35 18.20 -9.16 -12.17
C LYS A 35 19.18 -10.23 -11.73
N THR A 36 20.45 -10.02 -12.04
CA THR A 36 21.54 -10.87 -11.56
C THR A 36 22.25 -10.17 -10.41
N THR A 37 22.41 -10.85 -9.28
CA THR A 37 23.15 -10.33 -8.13
C THR A 37 24.66 -10.34 -8.39
N GLY A 38 25.43 -9.67 -7.52
CA GLY A 38 26.89 -9.60 -7.65
C GLY A 38 27.61 -10.96 -7.56
N ASN A 39 26.99 -11.96 -6.94
CA ASN A 39 27.48 -13.35 -6.87
C ASN A 39 26.96 -14.25 -8.01
N GLY A 40 26.19 -13.70 -8.97
CA GLY A 40 25.74 -14.42 -10.15
C GLY A 40 24.38 -15.11 -10.03
N ASP A 41 23.66 -14.94 -8.91
CA ASP A 41 22.34 -15.52 -8.73
C ASP A 41 21.29 -14.75 -9.53
N LEU A 42 20.38 -15.47 -10.18
CA LEU A 42 19.28 -14.86 -10.91
C LEU A 42 18.07 -14.67 -9.98
N ILE A 43 17.57 -13.45 -9.94
CA ILE A 43 16.42 -13.03 -9.12
C ILE A 43 15.30 -12.59 -10.06
N ALA A 44 14.11 -13.14 -9.89
CA ALA A 44 12.88 -12.62 -10.49
C ALA A 44 12.33 -11.46 -9.64
N LEU A 45 11.89 -10.41 -10.31
CA LEU A 45 11.06 -9.35 -9.72
C LEU A 45 9.61 -9.80 -9.88
N VAL A 46 8.97 -10.19 -8.79
CA VAL A 46 7.61 -10.74 -8.79
C VAL A 46 6.66 -9.75 -8.15
N ARG A 47 5.70 -9.23 -8.93
CA ARG A 47 4.62 -8.41 -8.40
C ARG A 47 3.38 -9.28 -8.21
N LEU A 48 2.94 -9.41 -6.96
CA LEU A 48 1.70 -10.12 -6.65
C LEU A 48 0.50 -9.30 -7.10
N ASP A 49 -0.60 -9.98 -7.45
CA ASP A 49 -1.84 -9.31 -7.81
C ASP A 49 -2.36 -8.49 -6.62
N GLY A 50 -2.77 -7.24 -6.88
CA GLY A 50 -3.17 -6.28 -5.85
C GLY A 50 -2.01 -5.58 -5.13
N GLN A 51 -0.76 -5.96 -5.42
CA GLN A 51 0.44 -5.31 -4.88
C GLN A 51 1.10 -4.40 -5.92
N ARG A 52 1.72 -3.33 -5.43
CA ARG A 52 2.41 -2.34 -6.27
C ARG A 52 3.92 -2.58 -6.32
N SER A 53 4.48 -3.07 -5.22
CA SER A 53 5.91 -3.36 -5.08
C SER A 53 6.22 -4.77 -5.57
N SER A 54 7.36 -4.92 -6.24
CA SER A 54 7.85 -6.23 -6.66
C SER A 54 8.71 -6.86 -5.56
N MET A 55 8.46 -8.13 -5.26
CA MET A 55 9.32 -8.93 -4.40
C MET A 55 10.54 -9.41 -5.18
N HIS A 56 11.68 -9.50 -4.51
CA HIS A 56 12.89 -10.09 -5.05
C HIS A 56 12.94 -11.58 -4.70
N VAL A 57 12.67 -12.44 -5.68
CA VAL A 57 12.53 -13.88 -5.46
C VAL A 57 13.60 -14.63 -6.24
N PRO A 58 14.44 -15.48 -5.61
CA PRO A 58 15.32 -16.40 -6.33
C PRO A 58 14.50 -17.26 -7.30
N VAL A 59 14.99 -17.41 -8.53
CA VAL A 59 14.23 -18.10 -9.60
C VAL A 59 13.99 -19.58 -9.31
N ASP A 60 14.77 -20.17 -8.41
CA ASP A 60 14.75 -21.56 -7.98
C ASP A 60 14.17 -21.76 -6.57
N LEU A 61 13.57 -20.71 -5.99
CA LEU A 61 12.93 -20.81 -4.68
C LEU A 61 11.72 -21.76 -4.72
N ASP A 62 11.67 -22.73 -3.80
CA ASP A 62 10.60 -23.73 -3.70
C ASP A 62 9.17 -23.14 -3.63
N GLY A 63 9.02 -21.91 -3.10
CA GLY A 63 7.73 -21.21 -3.01
C GLY A 63 7.27 -20.54 -4.31
N LEU A 64 8.09 -20.53 -5.37
CA LEU A 64 7.78 -19.87 -6.64
C LEU A 64 7.38 -20.90 -7.70
N THR A 65 6.09 -20.91 -8.06
CA THR A 65 5.56 -21.76 -9.13
C THR A 65 5.30 -20.95 -10.39
N TYR A 66 5.88 -21.40 -11.51
CA TYR A 66 5.69 -20.79 -12.83
C TYR A 66 4.44 -21.37 -13.51
N LEU A 67 3.55 -20.51 -13.98
CA LEU A 67 2.39 -20.91 -14.76
C LEU A 67 2.72 -20.91 -16.26
N ASP A 68 2.03 -21.74 -17.03
CA ASP A 68 2.20 -21.82 -18.49
C ASP A 68 1.39 -20.70 -19.20
N GLU A 69 1.53 -19.47 -18.71
CA GLU A 69 0.89 -18.27 -19.24
C GLU A 69 1.89 -17.11 -19.24
N ILE A 70 2.04 -16.45 -20.40
CA ILE A 70 2.81 -15.22 -20.56
C ILE A 70 1.86 -14.19 -21.13
N GLY A 71 1.71 -13.06 -20.45
CA GLY A 71 0.87 -11.96 -20.88
C GLY A 71 1.59 -10.62 -20.74
N PRO A 72 0.93 -9.52 -21.10
CA PRO A 72 1.42 -8.21 -20.73
C PRO A 72 1.51 -8.10 -19.20
N VAL A 73 2.54 -7.44 -18.70
CA VAL A 73 2.57 -7.00 -17.31
C VAL A 73 1.47 -5.94 -17.17
N PRO A 74 0.47 -6.12 -16.27
CA PRO A 74 -0.60 -5.15 -16.12
C PRO A 74 -0.04 -3.77 -15.77
N GLU A 75 -0.57 -2.71 -16.38
CA GLU A 75 -0.19 -1.35 -15.97
C GLU A 75 -0.79 -1.04 -14.60
N LEU A 76 -0.04 -0.32 -13.77
CA LEU A 76 -0.51 0.17 -12.48
C LEU A 76 -1.12 1.57 -12.66
N PRO A 77 -2.19 1.91 -11.93
CA PRO A 77 -2.75 3.26 -11.99
C PRO A 77 -1.70 4.27 -11.53
N MET A 78 -1.66 5.45 -12.15
CA MET A 78 -0.71 6.53 -11.84
C MET A 78 -1.47 7.83 -11.58
N GLY A 79 -0.82 8.75 -10.85
CA GLY A 79 -1.35 10.08 -10.58
C GLY A 79 -2.30 10.13 -9.38
N ARG A 80 -3.03 11.24 -9.30
CA ARG A 80 -3.98 11.52 -8.22
C ARG A 80 -5.20 10.60 -8.28
N PHE A 81 -5.71 10.22 -7.12
CA PHE A 81 -6.92 9.43 -6.99
C PHE A 81 -7.79 9.86 -5.80
N GLN A 82 -9.04 9.42 -5.82
CA GLN A 82 -9.97 9.56 -4.69
C GLN A 82 -9.91 8.32 -3.79
N PRO A 83 -9.50 8.44 -2.52
CA PRO A 83 -9.33 7.29 -1.63
C PRO A 83 -10.64 6.55 -1.38
N ASN A 84 -10.58 5.22 -1.32
CA ASN A 84 -11.69 4.33 -1.02
C ASN A 84 -11.15 2.98 -0.49
N LEU A 85 -12.04 2.15 0.06
CA LEU A 85 -11.70 0.86 0.68
C LEU A 85 -11.15 -0.23 -0.28
N GLN A 86 -11.12 0.02 -1.59
CA GLN A 86 -10.51 -0.91 -2.54
C GLN A 86 -9.01 -0.64 -2.72
N HIS A 87 -8.51 0.48 -2.19
CA HIS A 87 -7.11 0.85 -2.27
C HIS A 87 -6.30 0.21 -1.14
N PRO A 88 -5.05 -0.23 -1.43
CA PRO A 88 -4.21 -0.92 -0.44
C PRO A 88 -3.92 0.00 0.75
N GLY A 89 -4.05 -0.54 1.96
CA GLY A 89 -3.81 0.19 3.22
C GLY A 89 -4.92 1.16 3.62
N ILE A 90 -6.06 1.16 2.90
CA ILE A 90 -7.26 1.91 3.28
C ILE A 90 -8.32 0.91 3.71
N ASP A 91 -8.27 0.53 4.98
CA ASP A 91 -9.03 -0.64 5.48
C ASP A 91 -10.22 -0.27 6.38
N TRP A 92 -10.31 0.99 6.85
CA TRP A 92 -11.27 1.38 7.87
C TRP A 92 -12.20 2.51 7.42
N GLU A 93 -13.50 2.30 7.67
CA GLU A 93 -14.55 3.29 7.44
C GLU A 93 -15.53 3.27 8.62
N TYR A 94 -15.82 4.44 9.16
CA TYR A 94 -16.73 4.64 10.29
C TYR A 94 -17.78 5.69 9.91
N ASP A 95 -19.05 5.29 9.86
CA ASP A 95 -20.18 6.16 9.48
C ASP A 95 -19.95 6.95 8.17
N GLY A 96 -19.36 6.31 7.16
CA GLY A 96 -19.06 6.94 5.88
C GLY A 96 -17.75 7.74 5.84
N VAL A 97 -16.98 7.78 6.93
CA VAL A 97 -15.67 8.45 6.99
C VAL A 97 -14.56 7.42 6.95
N ILE A 98 -13.71 7.50 5.93
CA ILE A 98 -12.52 6.68 5.82
C ILE A 98 -11.48 7.19 6.83
N VAL A 99 -10.91 6.27 7.60
CA VAL A 99 -9.77 6.54 8.49
C VAL A 99 -8.56 5.78 7.97
N VAL A 100 -7.49 6.52 7.72
CA VAL A 100 -6.20 5.98 7.26
C VAL A 100 -5.21 6.03 8.40
N ARG A 101 -4.48 4.93 8.62
CA ARG A 101 -3.27 4.91 9.45
C ARG A 101 -2.03 4.81 8.57
N PHE A 102 -1.08 5.72 8.78
CA PHE A 102 0.22 5.70 8.11
C PHE A 102 1.24 4.87 8.91
N GLU A 103 2.35 4.47 8.26
CA GLU A 103 3.35 3.60 8.89
C GLU A 103 3.98 4.19 10.17
N GLU A 104 4.10 5.52 10.23
CA GLU A 104 4.62 6.25 11.40
C GLU A 104 3.59 6.41 12.53
N GLY A 105 2.39 5.84 12.37
CA GLY A 105 1.31 5.89 13.35
C GLY A 105 0.36 7.08 13.21
N ASP A 106 0.64 8.02 12.30
CA ASP A 106 -0.24 9.14 12.01
C ASP A 106 -1.61 8.65 11.49
N LEU A 107 -2.65 9.46 11.75
CA LEU A 107 -4.00 9.19 11.27
C LEU A 107 -4.54 10.33 10.40
N ALA A 108 -5.35 9.97 9.41
CA ALA A 108 -6.17 10.93 8.67
C ALA A 108 -7.61 10.43 8.53
N ALA A 109 -8.57 11.25 8.95
CA ALA A 109 -9.99 11.05 8.64
C ALA A 109 -10.36 11.86 7.39
N ILE A 110 -10.85 11.19 6.35
CA ILE A 110 -11.17 11.81 5.06
C ILE A 110 -12.60 12.33 5.09
N THR A 111 -12.74 13.58 5.52
CA THR A 111 -14.02 14.32 5.56
C THR A 111 -13.75 15.80 5.80
N GLY A 112 -14.63 16.65 5.27
CA GLY A 112 -14.66 18.08 5.60
C GLY A 112 -15.46 18.41 6.88
N ASP A 113 -16.16 17.43 7.43
CA ASP A 113 -16.97 17.56 8.64
C ASP A 113 -16.14 17.17 9.87
N ARG A 114 -15.84 18.14 10.73
CA ARG A 114 -15.02 17.95 11.94
C ARG A 114 -15.65 16.99 12.94
N ASP A 115 -16.96 17.10 13.18
CA ASP A 115 -17.64 16.28 14.18
C ASP A 115 -17.61 14.80 13.75
N LYS A 116 -17.78 14.57 12.44
CA LYS A 116 -17.64 13.22 11.87
C LYS A 116 -16.21 12.71 11.90
N ALA A 117 -15.23 13.57 11.64
CA ALA A 117 -13.83 13.19 11.74
C ALA A 117 -13.46 12.75 13.16
N GLU A 118 -13.84 13.55 14.16
CA GLU A 118 -13.59 13.24 15.57
C GLU A 118 -14.27 11.93 15.99
N ALA A 119 -15.53 11.72 15.60
CA ALA A 119 -16.25 10.47 15.88
C ALA A 119 -15.58 9.24 15.23
N ALA A 120 -15.14 9.36 13.98
CA ALA A 120 -14.47 8.28 13.26
C ALA A 120 -13.10 7.93 13.87
N VAL A 121 -12.27 8.94 14.17
CA VAL A 121 -10.97 8.75 14.83
C VAL A 121 -11.15 8.17 16.23
N ALA A 122 -12.10 8.67 17.02
CA ALA A 122 -12.39 8.12 18.35
C ALA A 122 -12.78 6.63 18.27
N THR A 123 -13.58 6.25 17.28
CA THR A 123 -13.98 4.85 17.10
C THR A 123 -12.80 3.99 16.68
N PHE A 124 -11.97 4.49 15.77
CA PHE A 124 -10.74 3.83 15.35
C PHE A 124 -9.77 3.59 16.53
N LEU A 125 -9.51 4.61 17.36
CA LEU A 125 -8.64 4.49 18.54
C LEU A 125 -9.15 3.46 19.55
N ARG A 126 -10.48 3.39 19.77
CA ARG A 126 -11.08 2.37 20.65
C ARG A 126 -10.92 0.97 20.08
N GLU A 127 -11.25 0.77 18.81
CA GLU A 127 -11.30 -0.57 18.21
C GLU A 127 -9.92 -1.12 17.84
N GLN A 128 -9.03 -0.28 17.32
CA GLN A 128 -7.76 -0.70 16.75
C GLN A 128 -6.60 -0.54 17.74
N ASP A 129 -6.62 0.50 18.58
CA ASP A 129 -5.55 0.74 19.58
C ASP A 129 -5.95 0.34 21.00
N GLY A 130 -7.21 -0.05 21.21
CA GLY A 130 -7.70 -0.50 22.53
C GLY A 130 -7.69 0.60 23.58
N ILE A 131 -7.74 1.87 23.16
CA ILE A 131 -7.80 3.02 24.08
C ILE A 131 -9.23 3.11 24.62
N GLU A 132 -9.43 2.68 25.86
CA GLU A 132 -10.74 2.75 26.54
C GLU A 132 -10.91 4.03 27.39
N ASP A 133 -9.82 4.76 27.63
CA ASP A 133 -9.86 5.99 28.41
C ASP A 133 -10.33 7.18 27.57
N GLU A 134 -11.51 7.71 27.90
CA GLU A 134 -12.11 8.84 27.20
C GLU A 134 -11.30 10.15 27.36
N SER A 135 -10.52 10.32 28.44
CA SER A 135 -9.60 11.46 28.53
C SER A 135 -8.47 11.35 27.52
N GLY A 136 -7.83 10.18 27.39
CA GLY A 136 -6.79 9.94 26.39
C GLY A 136 -7.30 10.16 24.96
N ILE A 137 -8.50 9.66 24.63
CA ILE A 137 -9.12 9.93 23.32
C ILE A 137 -9.35 11.43 23.12
N SER A 138 -9.88 12.14 24.13
CA SER A 138 -10.15 13.57 24.01
C SER A 138 -8.87 14.41 23.83
N GLU A 139 -7.74 13.99 24.40
CA GLU A 139 -6.44 14.65 24.21
C GLU A 139 -5.94 14.47 22.78
N GLU A 140 -6.00 13.24 22.25
CA GLU A 140 -5.64 12.96 20.85
C GLU A 140 -6.52 13.75 19.86
N LEU A 141 -7.84 13.75 20.07
CA LEU A 141 -8.77 14.49 19.21
C LEU A 141 -8.54 16.01 19.23
N ALA A 142 -7.96 16.56 20.30
CA ALA A 142 -7.64 17.98 20.36
C ALA A 142 -6.52 18.38 19.37
N GLU A 143 -5.64 17.45 19.02
CA GLU A 143 -4.56 17.67 18.04
C GLU A 143 -4.99 17.49 16.59
N LEU A 144 -6.22 17.00 16.36
CA LEU A 144 -6.79 16.80 15.04
C LEU A 144 -6.96 18.13 14.29
N LYS A 145 -6.23 18.28 13.17
CA LYS A 145 -6.17 19.53 12.39
C LYS A 145 -6.73 19.34 10.98
N PRO A 146 -7.62 20.23 10.50
CA PRO A 146 -8.09 20.18 9.13
C PRO A 146 -6.94 20.52 8.17
N GLN A 147 -6.78 19.73 7.12
CA GLN A 147 -5.80 19.92 6.06
C GLN A 147 -6.47 19.66 4.70
N TRP A 148 -5.98 20.33 3.66
CA TRP A 148 -6.24 19.93 2.28
C TRP A 148 -5.15 18.98 1.84
N ALA A 149 -5.53 17.86 1.22
CA ALA A 149 -4.59 16.85 0.80
C ALA A 149 -4.98 16.23 -0.54
N VAL A 150 -3.98 15.70 -1.25
CA VAL A 150 -4.15 14.85 -2.43
C VAL A 150 -3.55 13.48 -2.14
N PHE A 151 -4.16 12.44 -2.71
CA PHE A 151 -3.67 11.08 -2.64
C PHE A 151 -3.11 10.70 -4.00
N GLU A 152 -1.85 10.26 -4.04
CA GLU A 152 -1.11 10.05 -5.28
C GLU A 152 -0.45 8.69 -5.29
N TRP A 153 -0.66 7.96 -6.39
CA TRP A 153 -0.01 6.67 -6.61
C TRP A 153 1.49 6.87 -6.80
N GLU A 154 2.29 6.13 -6.03
CA GLU A 154 3.74 6.11 -6.16
C GLU A 154 4.18 5.34 -7.42
N PRO A 155 5.40 5.52 -7.94
CA PRO A 155 5.91 4.67 -9.01
C PRO A 155 5.92 3.17 -8.64
N GLU A 156 5.95 2.30 -9.66
CA GLU A 156 6.14 0.87 -9.43
C GLU A 156 7.46 0.61 -8.67
N GLY A 157 7.40 -0.23 -7.64
CA GLY A 157 8.56 -0.58 -6.83
C GLY A 157 8.90 0.41 -5.71
N ALA A 158 8.08 1.46 -5.50
CA ALA A 158 8.14 2.27 -4.30
C ALA A 158 7.86 1.45 -3.03
N GLU A 159 8.27 1.99 -1.88
CA GLU A 159 8.14 1.33 -0.57
C GLU A 159 6.68 1.23 -0.13
N CYS A 160 5.88 2.27 -0.42
CA CYS A 160 4.43 2.29 -0.21
C CYS A 160 3.67 2.38 -1.53
N ALA A 161 2.37 2.05 -1.51
CA ALA A 161 1.56 2.05 -2.72
C ALA A 161 1.22 3.47 -3.21
N TRP A 162 1.06 4.40 -2.29
CA TRP A 162 0.63 5.78 -2.53
C TRP A 162 1.04 6.67 -1.36
N LEU A 163 1.05 7.98 -1.59
CA LEU A 163 1.31 9.00 -0.59
C LEU A 163 0.11 9.93 -0.42
N MET A 164 -0.04 10.46 0.79
CA MET A 164 -0.87 11.64 1.04
C MET A 164 0.05 12.86 1.08
N ASN A 165 -0.19 13.83 0.19
CA ASN A 165 0.56 15.08 0.12
C ASN A 165 -0.35 16.25 0.51
N TYR A 166 0.17 17.18 1.33
CA TYR A 166 -0.56 18.42 1.62
C TYR A 166 -0.74 19.26 0.35
N ALA A 167 -1.93 19.80 0.19
CA ALA A 167 -2.35 20.57 -0.97
C ALA A 167 -2.98 21.90 -0.54
N SER A 168 -3.22 22.78 -1.51
CA SER A 168 -4.02 23.99 -1.29
C SER A 168 -5.50 23.71 -1.56
N GLU A 169 -6.36 24.51 -0.93
CA GLU A 169 -7.79 24.53 -1.28
C GLU A 169 -7.95 24.85 -2.78
N GLY A 170 -8.74 24.03 -3.47
CA GLY A 170 -9.00 24.18 -4.91
C GLY A 170 -7.92 23.60 -5.83
N ASP A 171 -6.88 22.94 -5.30
CA ASP A 171 -5.99 22.10 -6.12
C ASP A 171 -6.78 20.90 -6.70
N ASP A 172 -6.37 20.40 -7.86
CA ASP A 172 -7.06 19.33 -8.57
C ASP A 172 -7.12 18.06 -7.70
N GLN A 173 -8.32 17.54 -7.50
CA GLN A 173 -8.60 16.40 -6.63
C GLN A 173 -8.22 16.59 -5.14
N ALA A 174 -7.93 17.82 -4.68
CA ALA A 174 -7.72 18.08 -3.27
C ALA A 174 -9.01 17.83 -2.48
N ILE A 175 -8.88 17.07 -1.39
CA ILE A 175 -9.96 16.78 -0.46
C ILE A 175 -9.59 17.24 0.94
N GLN A 176 -10.59 17.60 1.72
CA GLN A 176 -10.38 17.96 3.11
C GLN A 176 -10.23 16.68 3.95
N VAL A 177 -9.18 16.66 4.75
CA VAL A 177 -8.90 15.63 5.74
C VAL A 177 -8.74 16.27 7.11
N HIS A 178 -8.91 15.48 8.15
CA HIS A 178 -8.60 15.82 9.53
C HIS A 178 -7.44 14.93 9.96
N TYR A 179 -6.26 15.53 10.08
CA TYR A 179 -5.00 14.83 10.32
C TYR A 179 -4.59 14.90 11.79
N LEU A 180 -4.15 13.77 12.32
CA LEU A 180 -3.65 13.59 13.68
C LEU A 180 -2.23 13.01 13.59
N PRO A 181 -1.19 13.78 13.98
CA PRO A 181 0.17 13.25 14.03
C PRO A 181 0.29 12.19 15.14
N SER A 182 1.18 11.21 14.95
CA SER A 182 1.51 10.28 16.03
C SER A 182 2.18 11.00 17.20
N ALA A 183 1.90 10.52 18.41
CA ALA A 183 2.60 10.99 19.60
C ALA A 183 4.08 10.56 19.53
N ALA A 184 4.98 11.54 19.47
CA ALA A 184 6.43 11.34 19.42
C ALA A 184 7.01 10.72 20.71
#